data_AF-A0A8J4YS90-F1
#
_entry.id   AF-A0A8J4YS90-F1
#
_cell.length_a   1.000
_cell.length_b   1.000
_cell.length_c   1.000
_cell.angle_alpha   90.00
_cell.angle_beta   90.00
_cell.angle_gamma   90.00
#
_symmetry.space_group_name_H-M   'P 1'
#
loop_
_entity.id
_entity.type
_entity.pdbx_description
1 polymer ?
#
loop_
_entity_poly.entity_id
_entity_poly.type
_entity_poly.pdbx_seq_one_letter_code
_entity_poly.pdbx_strand_id
1 'polypeptide(L)'
;MFQADGQMRVATGKVTLKKNLQVEVLQRLITSPTSMVVDVSALLWTLEWPSQGTVDTFISVFKHQISSSQRYPGPSARTENSTAGSGRVLKNSANKKQLNTLLCDAILSDDNFLQHATQNHQLVVTGENDMPTQVSKGRKSPRLDLASTHEEADILITQQAIHLAKEDPESHVRVVCDDTDVFALLAYYYLNEKLQSSLTMQSPIMGRSCIDVKETARKHSAIVPEFLALHALTGLEHGWEADDTNKCLIPRNMEDGVSYAPEHILKLVRCGCTSERACRGGKCGCMGRQLPCTMFCTCGGGTACSNPFSITESATDHADIPDDSDEANYRAMDVDDEDDE
;
A
#
# COMPACT_ATOMS: atom_id res chain seq x y z
N MET A 1 -0.14 9.70 12.90
CA MET A 1 -1.38 9.09 12.36
C MET A 1 -2.59 9.51 13.19
N PHE A 2 -2.45 9.60 14.52
CA PHE A 2 -3.48 10.09 15.44
C PHE A 2 -3.17 11.48 16.00
N GLN A 3 -4.20 12.26 16.30
CA GLN A 3 -4.13 13.48 17.12
C GLN A 3 -4.03 13.14 18.62
N ALA A 4 -3.74 14.12 19.46
CA ALA A 4 -3.67 13.95 20.93
C ALA A 4 -5.04 13.53 21.54
N ASP A 5 -6.13 13.75 20.82
CA ASP A 5 -7.49 13.33 21.16
C ASP A 5 -7.86 11.95 20.59
N GLY A 6 -6.93 11.26 19.91
CA GLY A 6 -7.14 9.94 19.33
C GLY A 6 -7.76 9.93 17.93
N GLN A 7 -8.04 11.07 17.30
CA GLN A 7 -8.59 11.10 15.94
C GLN A 7 -7.55 10.73 14.88
N MET A 8 -7.91 9.84 13.94
CA MET A 8 -7.07 9.45 12.82
C MET A 8 -7.26 10.42 11.64
N ARG A 9 -6.19 10.95 11.06
CA ARG A 9 -6.32 11.83 9.86
C ARG A 9 -6.50 11.00 8.58
N VAL A 10 -7.31 11.48 7.63
CA VAL A 10 -7.26 11.01 6.23
C VAL A 10 -5.85 11.27 5.76
N ALA A 11 -5.19 10.23 5.25
CA ALA A 11 -3.76 10.18 5.06
C ALA A 11 -3.24 11.19 4.00
N THR A 12 -3.13 12.45 4.39
CA THR A 12 -2.06 13.36 3.93
C THR A 12 -0.69 12.91 4.44
N GLY A 13 -0.67 11.90 5.34
CA GLY A 13 0.51 11.32 5.97
C GLY A 13 1.48 10.67 5.01
N LYS A 14 1.02 9.87 4.02
CA LYS A 14 1.93 9.17 3.09
C LYS A 14 2.77 10.18 2.29
N VAL A 15 2.13 11.12 1.60
CA VAL A 15 2.84 12.14 0.79
C VAL A 15 3.73 13.03 1.66
N THR A 16 3.27 13.42 2.86
CA THR A 16 4.09 14.20 3.81
C THR A 16 5.29 13.40 4.30
N LEU A 17 5.10 12.10 4.56
CA LEU A 17 6.17 11.21 4.95
C LEU A 17 7.21 11.07 3.84
N LYS A 18 6.77 10.82 2.60
CA LYS A 18 7.66 10.82 1.42
C LYS A 18 8.50 12.11 1.38
N LYS A 19 7.87 13.28 1.52
CA LYS A 19 8.59 14.57 1.54
C LYS A 19 9.59 14.70 2.69
N ASN A 20 9.29 14.15 3.86
CA ASN A 20 10.17 14.23 5.02
C ASN A 20 11.34 13.24 4.95
N LEU A 21 11.16 12.11 4.26
CA LEU A 21 12.13 11.02 4.20
C LEU A 21 12.94 11.00 2.91
N GLN A 22 12.42 11.56 1.82
CA GLN A 22 13.10 11.54 0.53
C GLN A 22 14.46 12.23 0.64
N VAL A 23 15.48 11.58 0.09
CA VAL A 23 16.77 12.21 -0.19
C VAL A 23 16.76 12.64 -1.65
N GLU A 24 16.92 13.93 -1.91
CA GLU A 24 16.93 14.46 -3.27
C GLU A 24 18.32 14.37 -3.90
N VAL A 25 18.37 13.98 -5.17
CA VAL A 25 19.58 14.02 -5.99
C VAL A 25 19.82 15.47 -6.41
N LEU A 26 21.02 16.00 -6.14
CA LEU A 26 21.43 17.27 -6.68
C LEU A 26 21.40 17.22 -8.21
N GLN A 27 20.80 18.22 -8.86
CA GLN A 27 20.57 18.23 -10.30
C GLN A 27 21.83 17.91 -11.15
N ARG A 28 23.00 18.40 -10.72
CA ARG A 28 24.30 18.16 -11.39
C ARG A 28 24.80 16.72 -11.31
N LEU A 29 24.25 15.91 -10.41
CA LEU A 29 24.65 14.52 -10.16
C LEU A 29 23.69 13.52 -10.83
N ILE A 30 22.64 14.01 -11.48
CA ILE A 30 21.67 13.15 -12.17
C ILE A 30 22.33 12.60 -13.45
N THR A 31 22.61 11.30 -13.45
CA THR A 31 23.18 10.59 -14.61
C THR A 31 22.08 10.10 -15.56
N SER A 32 22.46 9.76 -16.80
CA SER A 32 21.55 9.10 -17.73
C SER A 32 21.28 7.66 -17.26
N PRO A 33 20.02 7.21 -17.22
CA PRO A 33 19.70 5.86 -16.80
C PRO A 33 20.09 4.83 -17.87
N THR A 34 20.51 3.65 -17.45
CA THR A 34 20.70 2.48 -18.32
C THR A 34 19.38 1.76 -18.59
N SER A 35 18.45 1.85 -17.63
CA SER A 35 17.10 1.28 -17.71
C SER A 35 16.07 2.25 -17.13
N MET A 36 14.90 2.32 -17.75
CA MET A 36 13.81 3.20 -17.30
C MET A 36 12.50 2.44 -17.15
N VAL A 37 11.83 2.64 -16.02
CA VAL A 37 10.47 2.15 -15.75
C VAL A 37 9.56 3.37 -15.64
N VAL A 38 8.47 3.41 -16.40
CA VAL A 38 7.60 4.58 -16.48
C VAL A 38 6.19 4.23 -16.04
N ASP A 39 5.68 4.96 -15.05
CA ASP A 39 4.27 4.97 -14.71
C ASP A 39 3.50 5.75 -15.78
N VAL A 40 2.91 5.01 -16.73
CA VAL A 40 2.12 5.59 -17.82
C VAL A 40 0.91 6.36 -17.27
N SER A 41 0.28 5.88 -16.20
CA SER A 41 -0.87 6.57 -15.60
C SER A 41 -0.46 7.92 -15.05
N ALA A 42 0.65 8.00 -14.31
CA ALA A 42 1.18 9.27 -13.82
C ALA A 42 1.57 10.20 -14.98
N LEU A 43 2.16 9.67 -16.05
CA LEU A 43 2.51 10.46 -17.23
C LEU A 43 1.28 11.08 -17.90
N LEU A 44 0.21 10.31 -18.05
CA LEU A 44 -1.07 10.75 -18.65
C LEU A 44 -1.71 11.94 -17.95
N TRP A 45 -1.47 12.11 -16.64
CA TRP A 45 -1.93 13.27 -15.88
C TRP A 45 -1.14 14.55 -16.19
N THR A 46 0.06 14.42 -16.77
CA THR A 46 0.94 15.55 -17.12
C THR A 46 0.83 16.00 -18.57
N LEU A 47 0.24 15.17 -19.42
CA LEU A 47 0.07 15.48 -20.84
C LEU A 47 -1.00 16.56 -21.01
N GLU A 48 -0.77 17.44 -21.97
CA GLU A 48 -1.80 18.35 -22.43
C GLU A 48 -2.78 17.56 -23.30
N TRP A 49 -3.99 17.35 -22.78
CA TRP A 49 -5.02 16.64 -23.52
C TRP A 49 -5.59 17.58 -24.59
N PRO A 50 -5.50 17.23 -25.88
CA PRO A 50 -5.97 18.10 -26.93
C PRO A 50 -7.47 18.34 -26.78
N SER A 51 -7.88 19.59 -26.56
CA SER A 51 -9.29 20.01 -26.67
C SER A 51 -9.76 19.97 -28.13
N GLN A 52 -8.81 20.05 -29.06
CA GLN A 52 -8.93 19.87 -30.50
C GLN A 52 -7.67 19.11 -30.97
N GLY A 53 -7.80 18.07 -31.78
CA GLY A 53 -6.68 17.27 -32.28
C GLY A 53 -7.05 15.82 -32.60
N THR A 54 -6.11 15.08 -33.18
CA THR A 54 -6.26 13.64 -33.48
C THR A 54 -5.60 12.77 -32.41
N VAL A 55 -5.96 11.50 -32.37
CA VAL A 55 -5.27 10.48 -31.56
C VAL A 55 -3.77 10.44 -31.86
N ASP A 56 -3.38 10.65 -33.13
CA ASP A 56 -1.95 10.70 -33.54
C ASP A 56 -1.20 11.87 -32.92
N THR A 57 -1.87 13.02 -32.76
CA THR A 57 -1.28 14.19 -32.10
C THR A 57 -1.00 13.88 -30.64
N PHE A 58 -1.96 13.26 -29.96
CA PHE A 58 -1.81 12.82 -28.58
C PHE A 58 -0.68 11.78 -28.41
N ILE A 59 -0.63 10.77 -29.29
CA ILE A 59 0.44 9.76 -29.29
C ILE A 59 1.81 10.42 -29.53
N SER A 60 1.90 11.40 -30.42
CA SER A 60 3.16 12.11 -30.70
C SER A 60 3.65 12.89 -29.48
N VAL A 61 2.76 13.58 -28.77
CA VAL A 61 3.09 14.28 -27.50
C VAL A 61 3.54 13.28 -26.44
N PHE A 62 2.86 12.14 -26.33
CA PHE A 62 3.24 11.07 -25.40
C PHE A 62 4.63 10.48 -25.70
N LYS A 63 4.92 10.14 -26.96
CA LYS A 63 6.24 9.65 -27.40
C LYS A 63 7.35 10.66 -27.15
N HIS A 64 7.06 11.95 -27.39
CA HIS A 64 7.98 13.03 -27.07
C HIS A 64 8.27 13.08 -25.56
N GLN A 65 7.25 12.88 -24.71
CA GLN A 65 7.43 12.90 -23.26
C GLN A 65 8.26 11.71 -22.73
N ILE A 66 8.09 10.51 -23.30
CA ILE A 66 8.96 9.37 -22.97
C ILE A 66 10.42 9.67 -23.36
N SER A 67 10.62 10.25 -24.54
CA SER A 67 11.97 10.61 -25.03
C SER A 67 12.60 11.73 -24.21
N SER A 68 11.80 12.72 -23.77
CA SER A 68 12.26 13.84 -22.95
C SER A 68 12.58 13.39 -21.53
N SER A 69 11.86 12.41 -20.97
CA SER A 69 12.11 11.87 -19.62
C SER A 69 13.50 11.23 -19.46
N GLN A 70 14.17 10.91 -20.58
CA GLN A 70 15.56 10.44 -20.63
C GLN A 70 16.57 11.56 -20.35
N ARG A 71 16.23 12.81 -20.67
CA ARG A 71 17.08 13.98 -20.52
C ARG A 71 16.52 14.83 -19.40
N TYR A 72 17.30 15.09 -18.35
CA TYR A 72 16.85 16.04 -17.34
C TYR A 72 16.72 17.43 -18.00
N PRO A 73 15.54 18.04 -18.06
CA PRO A 73 15.40 19.33 -18.70
C PRO A 73 16.09 20.39 -17.83
N GLY A 74 16.88 21.26 -18.46
CA GLY A 74 17.36 22.48 -17.82
C GLY A 74 16.19 23.36 -17.35
N PRO A 75 16.46 24.40 -16.55
CA PRO A 75 15.41 25.25 -16.00
C PRO A 75 14.68 25.95 -17.15
N SER A 76 13.50 25.45 -17.52
CA SER A 76 12.58 26.12 -18.43
C SER A 76 11.23 26.26 -17.75
N ALA A 77 10.54 27.34 -18.12
CA ALA A 77 9.45 27.96 -17.39
C ALA A 77 8.32 26.98 -17.04
N ARG A 78 7.79 27.15 -15.83
CA ARG A 78 6.52 26.56 -15.39
C ARG A 78 5.42 26.97 -16.37
N THR A 79 4.91 26.03 -17.14
CA THR A 79 3.58 26.13 -17.73
C THR A 79 2.60 25.39 -16.82
N GLU A 80 1.84 26.16 -16.05
CA GLU A 80 0.65 25.66 -15.35
C GLU A 80 -0.44 25.41 -16.41
N ASN A 81 -0.51 24.19 -16.94
CA ASN A 81 -1.51 23.84 -17.94
C ASN A 81 -2.75 23.20 -17.29
N SER A 82 -3.92 23.66 -17.73
CA SER A 82 -5.25 23.26 -17.26
C SER A 82 -5.60 21.83 -17.69
N THR A 83 -5.83 20.95 -16.71
CA THR A 83 -6.07 19.51 -16.87
C THR A 83 -7.57 19.12 -16.91
N ALA A 84 -8.47 20.06 -17.19
CA ALA A 84 -9.91 19.89 -16.99
C ALA A 84 -10.56 18.70 -17.77
N GLY A 85 -9.94 18.23 -18.87
CA GLY A 85 -10.44 17.10 -19.67
C GLY A 85 -9.98 15.71 -19.21
N SER A 86 -8.77 15.58 -18.64
CA SER A 86 -8.14 14.30 -18.32
C SER A 86 -8.85 13.57 -17.17
N GLY A 87 -9.37 14.34 -16.21
CA GLY A 87 -9.98 13.81 -15.00
C GLY A 87 -11.24 12.97 -15.20
N ARG A 88 -11.99 13.14 -16.30
CA ARG A 88 -13.17 12.28 -16.58
C ARG A 88 -12.78 10.97 -17.25
N VAL A 89 -11.79 10.98 -18.14
CA VAL A 89 -11.30 9.79 -18.86
C VAL A 89 -10.54 8.88 -17.89
N LEU A 90 -9.61 9.46 -17.12
CA LEU A 90 -8.73 8.73 -16.20
C LEU A 90 -9.40 8.31 -14.88
N LYS A 91 -10.69 8.59 -14.67
CA LYS A 91 -11.44 8.08 -13.50
C LYS A 91 -12.24 6.80 -13.80
N ASN A 92 -12.45 6.48 -15.08
CA ASN A 92 -13.18 5.29 -15.49
C ASN A 92 -12.20 4.15 -15.80
N SER A 93 -12.38 2.99 -15.17
CA SER A 93 -11.48 1.83 -15.32
C SER A 93 -11.44 1.28 -16.75
N ALA A 94 -12.58 1.19 -17.43
CA ALA A 94 -12.64 0.73 -18.83
C ALA A 94 -11.88 1.69 -19.77
N ASN A 95 -12.01 3.00 -19.56
CA ASN A 95 -11.27 4.00 -20.34
C ASN A 95 -9.75 3.89 -20.10
N LYS A 96 -9.32 3.68 -18.85
CA LYS A 96 -7.90 3.46 -18.54
C LYS A 96 -7.35 2.24 -19.27
N LYS A 97 -8.11 1.13 -19.28
CA LYS A 97 -7.72 -0.10 -19.94
C LYS A 97 -7.57 0.09 -21.45
N GLN A 98 -8.58 0.66 -22.11
CA GLN A 98 -8.51 0.97 -23.54
C GLN A 98 -7.35 1.90 -23.89
N LEU A 99 -7.11 2.92 -23.07
CA LEU A 99 -6.02 3.86 -23.27
C LEU A 99 -4.65 3.18 -23.10
N ASN A 100 -4.51 2.28 -22.13
CA ASN A 100 -3.27 1.52 -21.94
C ASN A 100 -2.98 0.64 -23.16
N THR A 101 -3.98 -0.10 -23.66
CA THR A 101 -3.86 -0.91 -24.89
C THR A 101 -3.47 -0.06 -26.08
N LEU A 102 -4.18 1.06 -26.31
CA LEU A 102 -3.88 2.00 -27.40
C LEU A 102 -2.43 2.49 -27.34
N LEU A 103 -1.95 2.90 -26.15
CA LEU A 103 -0.60 3.43 -25.98
C LEU A 103 0.47 2.36 -26.16
N CYS A 104 0.25 1.17 -25.61
CA CYS A 104 1.15 0.03 -25.80
C CYS A 104 1.27 -0.32 -27.29
N ASP A 105 0.15 -0.44 -27.99
CA ASP A 105 0.14 -0.76 -29.43
C ASP A 105 0.81 0.34 -30.24
N ALA A 106 0.53 1.61 -29.94
CA ALA A 106 1.10 2.76 -30.64
C ALA A 106 2.62 2.92 -30.44
N ILE A 107 3.13 2.55 -29.26
CA ILE A 107 4.58 2.49 -28.99
C ILE A 107 5.19 1.30 -29.72
N LEU A 108 4.64 0.11 -29.49
CA LEU A 108 5.21 -1.14 -29.96
C LEU A 108 5.10 -1.30 -31.48
N SER A 109 4.23 -0.56 -32.16
CA SER A 109 4.10 -0.59 -33.62
C SER A 109 4.97 0.45 -34.36
N ASP A 110 5.62 1.37 -33.65
CA ASP A 110 6.43 2.43 -34.26
C ASP A 110 7.93 2.12 -34.20
N ASP A 111 8.41 1.37 -35.19
CA ASP A 111 9.81 0.95 -35.25
C ASP A 111 10.79 2.12 -35.36
N ASN A 112 10.39 3.23 -36.01
CA ASN A 112 11.21 4.43 -36.09
C ASN A 112 11.40 5.05 -34.70
N PHE A 113 10.31 5.25 -33.96
CA PHE A 113 10.37 5.73 -32.59
C PHE A 113 11.24 4.80 -31.73
N LEU A 114 10.99 3.49 -31.78
CA LEU A 114 11.70 2.51 -30.97
C LEU A 114 13.20 2.49 -31.26
N GLN A 115 13.60 2.59 -32.54
CA GLN A 115 15.00 2.60 -32.93
C GLN A 115 15.75 3.85 -32.43
N HIS A 116 15.10 5.00 -32.38
CA HIS A 116 15.69 6.24 -31.88
C HIS A 116 15.64 6.33 -30.35
N ALA A 117 14.52 5.96 -29.74
CA ALA A 117 14.33 6.00 -28.30
C ALA A 117 15.29 5.03 -27.61
N THR A 118 15.42 3.79 -28.09
CA THR A 118 16.16 2.72 -27.37
C THR A 118 17.63 2.58 -27.79
N GLN A 119 18.28 3.66 -28.27
CA GLN A 119 19.68 3.61 -28.69
C GLN A 119 20.65 3.39 -27.52
N ASN A 120 20.35 4.02 -26.39
CA ASN A 120 21.26 4.10 -25.23
C ASN A 120 20.73 3.39 -23.99
N HIS A 121 19.52 2.84 -24.03
CA HIS A 121 18.88 2.15 -22.92
C HIS A 121 17.88 1.12 -23.44
N GLN A 122 17.40 0.29 -22.52
CA GLN A 122 16.33 -0.67 -22.76
C GLN A 122 14.99 -0.07 -22.32
N LEU A 123 13.96 -0.22 -23.15
CA LEU A 123 12.58 0.15 -22.81
C LEU A 123 11.80 -1.14 -22.53
N VAL A 124 11.21 -1.27 -21.35
CA VAL A 124 10.29 -2.37 -21.03
C VAL A 124 8.88 -1.81 -21.02
N VAL A 125 7.99 -2.42 -21.81
CA VAL A 125 6.58 -2.05 -21.92
C VAL A 125 5.74 -3.16 -21.32
N THR A 126 4.95 -2.81 -20.32
CA THR A 126 4.00 -3.72 -19.66
C THR A 126 2.59 -3.20 -19.90
N GLY A 127 1.83 -3.97 -20.69
CA GLY A 127 0.47 -3.65 -21.07
C GLY A 127 -0.53 -4.56 -20.37
N GLU A 128 -1.58 -4.94 -21.09
CA GLU A 128 -2.58 -5.92 -20.61
C GLU A 128 -2.06 -7.36 -20.58
N ASN A 129 -1.01 -7.66 -21.34
CA ASN A 129 -0.42 -8.99 -21.36
C ASN A 129 0.46 -9.20 -20.14
N ASP A 130 0.33 -10.35 -19.48
CA ASP A 130 1.10 -10.73 -18.29
C ASP A 130 2.60 -10.75 -18.55
N MET A 131 3.02 -10.85 -19.82
CA MET A 131 4.41 -10.87 -20.24
C MET A 131 4.86 -9.52 -20.83
N PRO A 132 5.77 -8.79 -20.16
CA PRO A 132 6.33 -7.54 -20.68
C PRO A 132 7.12 -7.73 -21.98
N THR A 133 7.12 -6.68 -22.79
CA THR A 133 7.95 -6.59 -24.01
C THR A 133 9.12 -5.64 -23.77
N GLN A 134 10.34 -6.14 -23.85
CA GLN A 134 11.54 -5.33 -23.88
C GLN A 134 11.87 -4.90 -25.30
N VAL A 135 12.33 -3.67 -25.46
CA VAL A 135 12.86 -3.12 -26.70
C VAL A 135 14.26 -2.56 -26.46
N SER A 136 15.22 -3.01 -27.25
CA SER A 136 16.60 -2.55 -27.22
C SER A 136 17.12 -2.36 -28.63
N LYS A 137 17.60 -1.16 -28.96
CA LYS A 137 18.06 -0.78 -30.31
C LYS A 137 17.01 -1.11 -31.39
N GLY A 138 15.73 -0.88 -31.08
CA GLY A 138 14.58 -1.17 -31.95
C GLY A 138 14.17 -2.66 -32.00
N ARG A 139 14.94 -3.58 -31.41
CA ARG A 139 14.60 -5.02 -31.39
C ARG A 139 13.70 -5.34 -30.20
N LYS A 140 12.56 -5.97 -30.46
CA LYS A 140 11.58 -6.44 -29.46
C LYS A 140 11.93 -7.85 -28.99
N SER A 141 11.80 -8.10 -27.69
CA SER A 141 11.97 -9.42 -27.07
C SER A 141 11.04 -9.56 -25.87
N PRO A 142 10.41 -10.73 -25.65
CA PRO A 142 9.64 -10.99 -24.44
C PRO A 142 10.54 -11.05 -23.19
N ARG A 143 10.03 -10.63 -22.04
CA ARG A 143 10.67 -10.78 -20.72
C ARG A 143 9.85 -11.73 -19.84
N LEU A 144 10.03 -13.04 -20.05
CA LEU A 144 9.33 -14.09 -19.28
C LEU A 144 9.65 -14.02 -17.79
N ASP A 145 10.86 -13.61 -17.46
CA ASP A 145 11.39 -13.37 -16.12
C ASP A 145 10.72 -12.20 -15.39
N LEU A 146 10.05 -11.30 -16.14
CA LEU A 146 9.24 -10.20 -15.61
C LEU A 146 7.73 -10.46 -15.73
N ALA A 147 7.33 -11.67 -16.11
CA ALA A 147 5.92 -12.00 -16.25
C ALA A 147 5.21 -11.94 -14.89
N SER A 148 4.04 -11.30 -14.85
CA SER A 148 3.26 -11.13 -13.63
C SER A 148 1.78 -11.05 -13.96
N THR A 149 0.96 -11.75 -13.17
CA THR A 149 -0.50 -11.68 -13.23
C THR A 149 -1.06 -10.66 -12.23
N HIS A 150 -0.19 -9.88 -11.58
CA HIS A 150 -0.59 -8.91 -10.57
C HIS A 150 -1.28 -7.70 -11.22
N GLU A 151 -2.42 -7.27 -10.70
CA GLU A 151 -3.19 -6.17 -11.31
C GLU A 151 -2.76 -4.77 -10.85
N GLU A 152 -2.14 -4.67 -9.68
CA GLU A 152 -1.72 -3.37 -9.11
C GLU A 152 -0.44 -2.83 -9.75
N ALA A 153 -0.53 -1.62 -10.28
CA ALA A 153 0.54 -0.99 -11.04
C ALA A 153 1.77 -0.63 -10.19
N ASP A 154 1.58 -0.24 -8.94
CA ASP A 154 2.66 0.08 -8.01
C ASP A 154 3.51 -1.16 -7.68
N ILE A 155 2.88 -2.32 -7.55
CA ILE A 155 3.57 -3.61 -7.43
C ILE A 155 4.32 -3.95 -8.72
N LEU A 156 3.68 -3.86 -9.89
CA LEU A 156 4.34 -4.16 -11.18
C LEU A 156 5.55 -3.25 -11.44
N ILE A 157 5.40 -1.93 -11.25
CA ILE A 157 6.47 -0.95 -11.43
C ILE A 157 7.64 -1.25 -10.48
N THR A 158 7.34 -1.54 -9.21
CA THR A 158 8.36 -1.87 -8.22
C THR A 158 9.08 -3.17 -8.59
N GLN A 159 8.34 -4.23 -8.91
CA GLN A 159 8.90 -5.53 -9.30
C GLN A 159 9.89 -5.38 -10.46
N GLN A 160 9.51 -4.66 -11.51
CA GLN A 160 10.38 -4.43 -12.67
C GLN A 160 11.63 -3.62 -12.30
N ALA A 161 11.46 -2.53 -11.56
CA ALA A 161 12.58 -1.67 -11.18
C ALA A 161 13.59 -2.43 -10.31
N ILE A 162 13.10 -3.22 -9.33
CA ILE A 162 13.93 -4.04 -8.45
C ILE A 162 14.61 -5.16 -9.23
N HIS A 163 13.91 -5.82 -10.15
CA HIS A 163 14.50 -6.86 -10.99
C HIS A 163 15.65 -6.31 -11.83
N LEU A 164 15.41 -5.21 -12.57
CA LEU A 164 16.45 -4.55 -13.38
C LEU A 164 17.65 -4.11 -12.52
N ALA A 165 17.39 -3.64 -11.31
CA ALA A 165 18.42 -3.22 -10.37
C ALA A 165 19.22 -4.41 -9.78
N LYS A 166 18.63 -5.61 -9.69
CA LYS A 166 19.29 -6.85 -9.26
C LYS A 166 20.17 -7.45 -10.35
N GLU A 167 19.72 -7.39 -11.60
CA GLU A 167 20.41 -8.03 -12.74
C GLU A 167 21.82 -7.46 -12.96
N ASP A 168 21.99 -6.16 -12.77
CA ASP A 168 23.26 -5.46 -12.98
C ASP A 168 23.56 -4.48 -11.84
N PRO A 169 24.57 -4.76 -10.99
CA PRO A 169 25.00 -3.86 -9.92
C PRO A 169 25.48 -2.48 -10.40
N GLU A 170 25.93 -2.36 -11.65
CA GLU A 170 26.38 -1.09 -12.23
C GLU A 170 25.25 -0.34 -12.95
N SER A 171 24.03 -0.90 -12.93
CA SER A 171 22.88 -0.26 -13.57
C SER A 171 22.47 1.05 -12.88
N HIS A 172 21.98 1.97 -13.71
CA HIS A 172 21.32 3.20 -13.29
C HIS A 172 19.84 3.10 -13.66
N VAL A 173 19.04 2.58 -12.72
CA VAL A 173 17.60 2.42 -12.90
C VAL A 173 16.88 3.72 -12.51
N ARG A 174 16.03 4.21 -13.42
CA ARG A 174 15.13 5.35 -13.15
C ARG A 174 13.68 4.92 -13.22
N VAL A 175 12.94 5.20 -12.16
CA VAL A 175 11.49 5.05 -12.10
C VAL A 175 10.84 6.42 -12.28
N VAL A 176 10.06 6.61 -13.35
CA VAL A 176 9.30 7.84 -13.59
C VAL A 176 7.91 7.66 -13.00
N CYS A 177 7.70 8.18 -11.80
CA CYS A 177 6.47 8.03 -11.03
C CYS A 177 6.42 9.12 -9.94
N ASP A 178 5.23 9.47 -9.45
CA ASP A 178 5.05 10.35 -8.29
C ASP A 178 4.34 9.67 -7.12
N ASP A 179 3.91 8.42 -7.30
CA ASP A 179 3.14 7.66 -6.32
C ASP A 179 3.93 7.42 -5.02
N THR A 180 3.26 7.49 -3.88
CA THR A 180 3.95 7.25 -2.60
C THR A 180 4.10 5.77 -2.28
N ASP A 181 3.18 4.94 -2.74
CA ASP A 181 3.23 3.50 -2.51
C ASP A 181 4.39 2.88 -3.30
N VAL A 182 4.61 3.32 -4.55
CA VAL A 182 5.83 2.97 -5.31
C VAL A 182 7.10 3.40 -4.56
N PHE A 183 7.15 4.63 -4.03
CA PHE A 183 8.31 5.08 -3.24
C PHE A 183 8.57 4.18 -2.02
N ALA A 184 7.51 3.83 -1.29
CA ALA A 184 7.60 2.98 -0.10
C ALA A 184 8.11 1.58 -0.44
N LEU A 185 7.54 0.97 -1.49
CA LEU A 185 7.92 -0.35 -1.97
C LEU A 185 9.36 -0.37 -2.49
N LEU A 186 9.77 0.61 -3.31
CA LEU A 186 11.14 0.69 -3.83
C LEU A 186 12.16 0.80 -2.70
N ALA A 187 11.92 1.66 -1.69
CA ALA A 187 12.83 1.80 -0.57
C ALA A 187 12.95 0.51 0.26
N TYR A 188 11.81 -0.15 0.53
CA TYR A 188 11.75 -1.42 1.25
C TYR A 188 12.55 -2.51 0.52
N TYR A 189 12.21 -2.77 -0.74
CA TYR A 189 12.85 -3.85 -1.50
C TYR A 189 14.32 -3.54 -1.80
N TYR A 190 14.71 -2.28 -2.01
CA TYR A 190 16.12 -1.93 -2.17
C TYR A 190 16.96 -2.38 -0.97
N LEU A 191 16.48 -2.13 0.25
CA LEU A 191 17.15 -2.53 1.47
C LEU A 191 17.11 -4.05 1.69
N ASN A 192 15.93 -4.66 1.56
CA ASN A 192 15.74 -6.09 1.82
C ASN A 192 16.54 -6.97 0.87
N GLU A 193 16.63 -6.55 -0.39
CA GLU A 193 17.36 -7.26 -1.46
C GLU A 193 18.84 -6.89 -1.52
N LYS A 194 19.30 -5.99 -0.64
CA LYS A 194 20.71 -5.57 -0.51
C LYS A 194 21.30 -5.05 -1.83
N LEU A 195 20.49 -4.33 -2.60
CA LEU A 195 20.88 -3.82 -3.91
C LEU A 195 22.07 -2.87 -3.80
N GLN A 196 22.92 -2.87 -4.83
CA GLN A 196 24.09 -1.97 -4.94
C GLN A 196 23.94 -0.94 -6.05
N SER A 197 23.12 -1.24 -7.04
CA SER A 197 22.84 -0.40 -8.20
C SER A 197 22.24 0.94 -7.83
N SER A 198 22.36 1.90 -8.75
CA SER A 198 21.78 3.22 -8.61
C SER A 198 20.28 3.14 -8.93
N LEU A 199 19.43 3.45 -7.95
CA LEU A 199 17.99 3.50 -8.14
C LEU A 199 17.46 4.90 -7.81
N THR A 200 16.85 5.54 -8.79
CA THR A 200 16.27 6.88 -8.66
C THR A 200 14.80 6.90 -9.02
N MET A 201 14.04 7.77 -8.37
CA MET A 201 12.63 7.98 -8.66
C MET A 201 12.41 9.45 -9.05
N GLN A 202 11.89 9.68 -10.26
CA GLN A 202 11.70 11.01 -10.82
C GLN A 202 10.23 11.29 -11.08
N SER A 203 9.77 12.48 -10.71
CA SER A 203 8.43 12.94 -11.06
C SER A 203 8.26 13.05 -12.58
N PRO A 204 7.09 12.67 -13.15
CA PRO A 204 6.78 12.91 -14.56
C PRO A 204 6.61 14.40 -14.89
N ILE A 205 6.50 15.27 -13.87
CA ILE A 205 6.38 16.72 -14.06
C ILE A 205 7.77 17.34 -14.13
N MET A 206 8.03 18.03 -15.24
CA MET A 206 9.32 18.68 -15.49
C MET A 206 9.69 19.68 -14.39
N GLY A 207 10.96 19.67 -13.98
CA GLY A 207 11.50 20.59 -12.97
C GLY A 207 11.23 20.20 -11.52
N ARG A 208 10.61 19.05 -11.25
CA ARG A 208 10.49 18.51 -9.88
C ARG A 208 11.68 17.64 -9.47
N SER A 209 11.84 17.49 -8.16
CA SER A 209 12.94 16.76 -7.51
C SER A 209 13.06 15.32 -8.02
N CYS A 210 14.29 14.86 -8.17
CA CYS A 210 14.63 13.45 -8.35
C CYS A 210 15.03 12.87 -6.99
N ILE A 211 14.47 11.73 -6.62
CA ILE A 211 14.70 11.08 -5.33
C ILE A 211 15.75 9.98 -5.51
N ASP A 212 16.73 9.97 -4.63
CA ASP A 212 17.72 8.90 -4.50
C ASP A 212 17.14 7.80 -3.59
N VAL A 213 16.67 6.71 -4.18
CA VAL A 213 16.07 5.61 -3.41
C VAL A 213 17.15 4.89 -2.60
N LYS A 214 18.34 4.71 -3.17
CA LYS A 214 19.49 4.09 -2.50
C LYS A 214 19.85 4.84 -1.24
N GLU A 215 20.06 6.15 -1.35
CA GLU A 215 20.48 6.97 -0.22
C GLU A 215 19.33 7.15 0.80
N THR A 216 18.08 7.22 0.34
CA THR A 216 16.91 7.22 1.22
C THR A 216 16.85 5.94 2.05
N ALA A 217 16.95 4.77 1.41
CA ALA A 217 16.92 3.47 2.07
C ALA A 217 18.07 3.32 3.08
N ARG A 218 19.27 3.79 2.72
CA ARG A 218 20.46 3.75 3.58
C ARG A 218 20.32 4.67 4.80
N LYS A 219 19.89 5.91 4.59
CA LYS A 219 19.74 6.92 5.66
C LYS A 219 18.64 6.54 6.65
N HIS A 220 17.60 5.87 6.18
CA HIS A 220 16.42 5.51 6.96
C HIS A 220 16.29 4.00 7.20
N SER A 221 17.41 3.26 7.19
CA SER A 221 17.41 1.79 7.27
C SER A 221 16.70 1.20 8.49
N ALA A 222 16.64 1.96 9.59
CA ALA A 222 15.96 1.54 10.82
C ALA A 222 14.43 1.57 10.72
N ILE A 223 13.85 2.36 9.81
CA ILE A 223 12.39 2.54 9.68
C ILE A 223 11.83 2.04 8.34
N VAL A 224 12.68 1.88 7.32
CA VAL A 224 12.30 1.38 6.00
C VAL A 224 11.60 0.01 6.05
N PRO A 225 11.98 -0.96 6.91
CA PRO A 225 11.24 -2.22 7.05
C PRO A 225 9.75 -2.03 7.37
N GLU A 226 9.40 -0.96 8.11
CA GLU A 226 8.03 -0.64 8.49
C GLU A 226 7.22 0.01 7.35
N PHE A 227 7.85 0.34 6.21
CA PHE A 227 7.15 0.97 5.09
C PHE A 227 6.10 0.05 4.46
N LEU A 228 6.24 -1.26 4.56
CA LEU A 228 5.20 -2.18 4.09
C LEU A 228 3.88 -1.99 4.83
N ALA A 229 3.93 -1.70 6.13
CA ALA A 229 2.72 -1.40 6.90
C ALA A 229 2.05 -0.11 6.41
N LEU A 230 2.82 0.86 5.89
CA LEU A 230 2.26 2.05 5.26
C LEU A 230 1.55 1.72 3.95
N HIS A 231 2.13 0.84 3.14
CA HIS A 231 1.52 0.40 1.88
C HIS A 231 0.23 -0.39 2.15
N ALA A 232 0.28 -1.38 3.04
CA ALA A 232 -0.81 -2.32 3.32
C ALA A 232 -1.99 -1.74 4.12
N LEU A 233 -1.76 -0.73 4.98
CA LEU A 233 -2.84 -0.20 5.83
C LEU A 233 -3.55 0.98 5.17
N THR A 234 -4.67 0.71 4.50
CA THR A 234 -5.67 1.74 4.22
C THR A 234 -6.74 1.69 5.32
N GLY A 235 -6.94 2.78 6.06
CA GLY A 235 -7.93 2.79 7.14
C GLY A 235 -9.36 2.48 6.66
N LEU A 236 -9.63 2.72 5.37
CA LEU A 236 -10.94 2.47 4.75
C LEU A 236 -11.32 0.99 4.68
N GLU A 237 -10.34 0.10 4.58
CA GLU A 237 -10.55 -1.35 4.55
C GLU A 237 -10.69 -1.96 5.94
N HIS A 238 -10.37 -1.19 6.99
CA HIS A 238 -10.30 -1.69 8.37
C HIS A 238 -11.22 -0.93 9.33
N GLY A 239 -12.46 -0.71 8.92
CA GLY A 239 -13.49 -0.16 9.80
C GLY A 239 -13.40 1.34 10.02
N TRP A 240 -12.83 2.10 9.08
CA TRP A 240 -12.91 3.55 9.04
C TRP A 240 -13.62 4.03 7.76
N GLU A 241 -14.19 5.22 7.82
CA GLU A 241 -14.77 5.94 6.70
C GLU A 241 -14.13 7.33 6.58
N ALA A 242 -14.03 7.84 5.35
CA ALA A 242 -13.47 9.16 5.10
C ALA A 242 -14.51 10.25 5.38
N ASP A 243 -14.18 11.15 6.31
CA ASP A 243 -14.85 12.44 6.43
C ASP A 243 -14.10 13.46 5.56
N ASP A 244 -14.62 13.64 4.34
CA ASP A 244 -14.07 14.58 3.37
C ASP A 244 -14.17 16.04 3.80
N THR A 245 -15.08 16.38 4.71
CA THR A 245 -15.28 17.74 5.22
C THR A 245 -14.16 18.09 6.18
N ASN A 246 -13.86 17.19 7.11
CA ASN A 246 -12.85 17.40 8.15
C ASN A 246 -11.47 16.83 7.81
N LYS A 247 -11.33 16.15 6.66
CA LYS A 247 -10.11 15.46 6.21
C LYS A 247 -9.58 14.50 7.27
N CYS A 248 -10.49 13.79 7.95
CA CYS A 248 -10.18 12.77 8.95
C CYS A 248 -10.87 11.44 8.63
N LEU A 249 -10.30 10.35 9.15
CA LEU A 249 -10.94 9.06 9.12
C LEU A 249 -11.73 8.95 10.42
N ILE A 250 -13.02 8.69 10.30
CA ILE A 250 -13.88 8.40 11.44
C ILE A 250 -14.13 6.89 11.47
N PRO A 251 -14.20 6.27 12.66
CA PRO A 251 -14.46 4.85 12.76
C PRO A 251 -15.87 4.57 12.19
N ARG A 252 -15.98 3.57 11.31
CA ARG A 252 -17.27 3.07 10.84
C ARG A 252 -17.97 2.45 12.04
N ASN A 253 -19.12 3.01 12.40
CA ASN A 253 -19.95 2.38 13.42
C ASN A 253 -20.49 1.04 12.92
N MET A 254 -20.82 0.18 13.88
CA MET A 254 -21.56 -1.05 13.61
C MET A 254 -22.87 -0.72 12.87
N GLU A 255 -23.30 -1.59 11.97
CA GLU A 255 -24.58 -1.43 11.28
C GLU A 255 -25.74 -1.34 12.28
N ASP A 256 -26.80 -0.62 11.90
CA ASP A 256 -27.99 -0.47 12.73
C ASP A 256 -28.56 -1.85 13.12
N GLY A 257 -28.66 -2.09 14.43
CA GLY A 257 -29.13 -3.36 14.98
C GLY A 257 -28.03 -4.34 15.41
N VAL A 258 -26.76 -4.08 15.10
CA VAL A 258 -25.64 -4.92 15.58
C VAL A 258 -25.15 -4.39 16.93
N SER A 259 -25.24 -5.21 17.97
CA SER A 259 -24.80 -4.83 19.32
C SER A 259 -23.27 -4.72 19.39
N TYR A 260 -22.74 -3.58 19.85
CA TYR A 260 -21.30 -3.34 20.06
C TYR A 260 -20.59 -4.39 20.93
N ALA A 261 -21.34 -5.09 21.77
CA ALA A 261 -20.87 -6.22 22.55
C ALA A 261 -22.04 -7.18 22.81
N PRO A 262 -21.77 -8.47 23.13
CA PRO A 262 -22.80 -9.40 23.57
C PRO A 262 -23.68 -8.80 24.68
N GLU A 263 -24.96 -9.14 24.67
CA GLU A 263 -25.94 -8.52 25.58
C GLU A 263 -25.55 -8.72 27.05
N HIS A 264 -24.91 -9.84 27.39
CA HIS A 264 -24.42 -10.10 28.75
C HIS A 264 -23.28 -9.16 29.17
N ILE A 265 -22.43 -8.70 28.24
CA ILE A 265 -21.38 -7.70 28.50
C ILE A 265 -22.00 -6.31 28.66
N LEU A 266 -22.96 -5.95 27.80
CA LEU A 266 -23.68 -4.66 27.91
C LEU A 266 -24.53 -4.58 29.20
N LYS A 267 -24.95 -5.72 29.73
CA LYS A 267 -25.65 -5.85 31.01
C LYS A 267 -24.70 -5.88 32.22
N LEU A 268 -23.37 -5.90 32.04
CA LEU A 268 -22.42 -5.85 33.16
C LEU A 268 -22.54 -4.51 33.88
N VAL A 269 -22.98 -4.59 35.13
CA VAL A 269 -23.09 -3.44 36.03
C VAL A 269 -21.98 -3.59 37.06
N ARG A 270 -21.08 -2.61 37.14
CA ARG A 270 -20.09 -2.55 38.21
C ARG A 270 -20.59 -1.68 39.34
N CYS A 271 -20.44 -2.13 40.58
CA CYS A 271 -20.65 -1.27 41.74
C CYS A 271 -19.35 -0.58 42.16
N GLY A 272 -19.49 0.65 42.66
CA GLY A 272 -18.41 1.42 43.29
C GLY A 272 -18.40 1.30 44.82
N CYS A 273 -18.92 0.21 45.38
CA CYS A 273 -19.06 0.06 46.83
C CYS A 273 -17.70 -0.23 47.49
N THR A 274 -17.34 0.57 48.49
CA THR A 274 -16.01 0.56 49.15
C THR A 274 -16.03 0.34 50.66
N SER A 275 -17.20 0.11 51.27
CA SER A 275 -17.32 -0.09 52.71
C SER A 275 -16.87 -1.49 53.15
N GLU A 276 -16.50 -1.67 54.43
CA GLU A 276 -16.16 -2.97 55.03
C GLU A 276 -17.25 -4.05 54.85
N ARG A 277 -18.53 -3.66 54.73
CA ARG A 277 -19.65 -4.53 54.34
C ARG A 277 -20.29 -4.05 53.05
N ALA A 278 -19.47 -4.02 51.99
CA ALA A 278 -19.88 -3.52 50.68
C ALA A 278 -21.11 -4.25 50.16
N CYS A 279 -21.98 -3.52 49.46
CA CYS A 279 -23.17 -4.07 48.79
C CYS A 279 -24.26 -4.66 49.70
N ARG A 280 -24.23 -4.39 51.01
CA ARG A 280 -25.27 -4.80 51.97
C ARG A 280 -26.56 -3.98 51.87
N GLY A 281 -26.47 -2.74 51.40
CA GLY A 281 -27.60 -1.82 51.27
C GLY A 281 -27.98 -1.57 49.81
N GLY A 282 -29.24 -1.16 49.56
CA GLY A 282 -29.80 -0.92 48.23
C GLY A 282 -29.16 0.20 47.38
N LYS A 283 -28.00 0.72 47.78
CA LYS A 283 -27.18 1.67 47.01
C LYS A 283 -26.23 0.97 46.02
N CYS A 284 -26.10 -0.35 46.09
CA CYS A 284 -25.28 -1.10 45.13
C CYS A 284 -25.99 -1.22 43.78
N GLY A 285 -25.35 -0.75 42.70
CA GLY A 285 -25.90 -0.85 41.34
C GLY A 285 -26.18 -2.28 40.88
N CYS A 286 -25.33 -3.24 41.25
CA CYS A 286 -25.53 -4.67 40.94
C CYS A 286 -26.77 -5.21 41.66
N MET A 287 -26.85 -5.04 42.99
CA MET A 287 -28.01 -5.42 43.81
C MET A 287 -29.32 -4.76 43.34
N GLY A 288 -29.29 -3.47 43.01
CA GLY A 288 -30.47 -2.75 42.52
C GLY A 288 -31.02 -3.28 41.19
N ARG A 289 -30.17 -3.98 40.41
CA ARG A 289 -30.54 -4.65 39.16
C ARG A 289 -30.63 -6.17 39.31
N GLN A 290 -30.58 -6.68 40.54
CA GLN A 290 -30.65 -8.11 40.87
C GLN A 290 -29.55 -8.94 40.18
N LEU A 291 -28.37 -8.36 40.01
CA LEU A 291 -27.21 -9.03 39.41
C LEU A 291 -26.13 -9.33 40.47
N PRO A 292 -25.38 -10.44 40.34
CA PRO A 292 -24.20 -10.70 41.16
C PRO A 292 -23.17 -9.59 40.99
N CYS A 293 -22.44 -9.27 42.06
CA CYS A 293 -21.23 -8.47 41.93
C CYS A 293 -20.14 -9.36 41.32
N THR A 294 -19.47 -8.87 40.28
CA THR A 294 -18.36 -9.59 39.63
C THR A 294 -17.00 -9.10 40.14
N MET A 295 -15.93 -9.79 39.76
CA MET A 295 -14.54 -9.36 40.01
C MET A 295 -14.21 -7.95 39.47
N PHE A 296 -15.01 -7.41 38.55
CA PHE A 296 -14.87 -6.06 38.02
C PHE A 296 -15.52 -4.97 38.90
N CYS A 297 -16.26 -5.36 39.94
CA CYS A 297 -16.82 -4.44 40.92
C CYS A 297 -15.74 -3.98 41.90
N THR A 298 -15.88 -2.77 42.45
CA THR A 298 -14.92 -2.28 43.47
C THR A 298 -14.95 -3.12 44.75
N CYS A 299 -16.08 -3.76 45.06
CA CYS A 299 -16.19 -4.73 46.15
C CYS A 299 -15.53 -6.09 45.86
N GLY A 300 -15.03 -6.30 44.63
CA GLY A 300 -14.34 -7.52 44.20
C GLY A 300 -15.21 -8.75 43.94
N GLY A 301 -16.53 -8.70 44.23
CA GLY A 301 -17.46 -9.82 43.95
C GLY A 301 -17.23 -11.11 44.76
N GLY A 302 -16.24 -11.13 45.65
CA GLY A 302 -15.87 -12.28 46.48
C GLY A 302 -16.47 -12.24 47.89
N THR A 303 -15.79 -12.87 48.85
CA THR A 303 -16.27 -13.10 50.24
C THR A 303 -16.55 -11.83 51.04
N ALA A 304 -15.93 -10.69 50.67
CA ALA A 304 -16.17 -9.39 51.29
C ALA A 304 -17.43 -8.67 50.72
N CYS A 305 -17.99 -9.17 49.62
CA CYS A 305 -19.20 -8.62 49.01
C CYS A 305 -20.44 -9.15 49.74
N SER A 306 -21.28 -8.23 50.23
CA SER A 306 -22.56 -8.57 50.88
C SER A 306 -23.75 -8.45 49.91
N ASN A 307 -23.53 -8.56 48.59
CA ASN A 307 -24.62 -8.59 47.61
C ASN A 307 -25.35 -9.95 47.70
N PRO A 308 -26.66 -9.99 47.97
CA PRO A 308 -27.40 -11.24 48.13
C PRO A 308 -27.56 -12.05 46.83
N PHE A 309 -27.28 -11.45 45.67
CA PHE A 309 -27.32 -12.12 44.38
C PHE A 309 -25.96 -12.71 43.96
N SER A 310 -24.94 -12.66 44.82
CA SER A 310 -23.62 -13.21 44.52
C SER A 310 -23.73 -14.73 44.40
N ILE A 311 -23.26 -15.26 43.27
CA ILE A 311 -23.17 -16.71 43.06
C ILE A 311 -22.01 -17.20 43.91
N THR A 312 -22.28 -17.83 45.05
CA THR A 312 -21.29 -18.67 45.72
C THR A 312 -21.16 -19.95 44.90
N GLU A 313 -20.21 -19.99 43.98
CA GLU A 313 -19.81 -21.26 43.36
C GLU A 313 -19.26 -22.17 44.46
N SER A 314 -20.10 -23.09 44.97
CA SER A 314 -19.59 -24.34 45.50
C SER A 314 -19.14 -25.16 44.29
N ALA A 315 -17.84 -25.20 44.05
CA ALA A 315 -17.21 -26.10 43.10
C ALA A 315 -17.38 -27.55 43.57
N THR A 316 -18.56 -28.13 43.37
CA THR A 316 -18.82 -29.57 43.39
C THR A 316 -19.98 -29.82 42.45
N ASP A 317 -19.65 -30.04 41.18
CA ASP A 317 -20.36 -30.94 40.26
C ASP A 317 -19.44 -31.10 39.04
N HIS A 318 -18.42 -31.94 39.19
CA HIS A 318 -17.85 -32.65 38.05
C HIS A 318 -18.93 -33.61 37.55
N ALA A 319 -19.78 -33.13 36.65
CA ALA A 319 -20.51 -34.00 35.76
C ALA A 319 -19.53 -34.53 34.71
N ASP A 320 -19.35 -35.84 34.70
CA ASP A 320 -18.51 -36.61 33.78
C ASP A 320 -18.72 -36.16 32.33
N ILE A 321 -17.70 -35.52 31.75
CA ILE A 321 -17.53 -35.46 30.30
C ILE A 321 -16.74 -36.72 29.93
N PRO A 322 -17.29 -37.65 29.13
CA PRO A 322 -16.50 -38.74 28.60
C PRO A 322 -15.39 -38.17 27.71
N ASP A 323 -14.16 -38.55 28.07
CA ASP A 323 -12.91 -38.32 27.36
C ASP A 323 -12.92 -39.10 26.05
N ASP A 324 -13.44 -38.50 24.97
CA ASP A 324 -13.23 -38.99 23.60
C ASP A 324 -11.85 -38.52 23.13
N SER A 325 -10.82 -39.23 23.60
CA SER A 325 -9.50 -39.22 23.01
C SER A 325 -9.50 -40.09 21.74
N ASP A 326 -10.07 -39.58 20.64
CA ASP A 326 -9.80 -40.13 19.31
C ASP A 326 -8.54 -39.46 18.74
N GLU A 327 -7.41 -40.14 18.97
CA GLU A 327 -6.12 -39.99 18.31
C GLU A 327 -6.29 -40.15 16.78
N ALA A 328 -6.57 -39.05 16.08
CA ALA A 328 -6.45 -38.98 14.63
C ALA A 328 -4.98 -38.83 14.23
N ASN A 329 -4.35 -39.99 14.13
CA ASN A 329 -3.07 -40.30 13.52
C ASN A 329 -2.93 -39.71 12.09
N TYR A 330 -2.40 -38.49 11.96
CA TYR A 330 -1.83 -38.02 10.69
C TYR A 330 -0.43 -38.60 10.54
N ARG A 331 -0.36 -39.80 9.97
CA ARG A 331 0.87 -40.38 9.42
C ARG A 331 1.47 -39.38 8.43
N ALA A 332 2.75 -39.09 8.63
CA ALA A 332 3.63 -38.53 7.63
C ALA A 332 3.49 -39.34 6.33
N MET A 333 3.21 -38.65 5.22
CA MET A 333 3.43 -39.22 3.90
C MET A 333 4.93 -39.05 3.63
N ASP A 334 5.63 -40.17 3.75
CA ASP A 334 6.94 -40.40 3.16
C ASP A 334 6.85 -40.07 1.66
N VAL A 335 7.64 -39.09 1.22
CA VAL A 335 7.97 -38.91 -0.19
C VAL A 335 9.28 -39.66 -0.37
N ASP A 336 9.15 -40.93 -0.73
CA ASP A 336 10.28 -41.72 -1.21
C ASP A 336 10.68 -41.20 -2.59
N ASP A 337 11.93 -40.75 -2.65
CA ASP A 337 12.75 -40.70 -3.86
C ASP A 337 12.81 -42.11 -4.46
N GLU A 338 12.34 -42.29 -5.69
CA GLU A 338 12.90 -43.30 -6.59
C GLU A 338 13.12 -42.66 -7.96
N ASP A 339 14.39 -42.33 -8.20
CA ASP A 339 15.03 -42.43 -9.51
C ASP A 339 14.79 -43.83 -10.09
N ASP A 340 14.41 -43.92 -11.37
CA ASP A 340 15.03 -44.89 -12.30
C ASP A 340 14.61 -44.63 -13.77
N GLU A 341 15.66 -44.64 -14.61
CA GLU A 341 15.77 -44.73 -16.09
C GLU A 341 15.61 -43.50 -17.00
#